data_AF-A0A7J7H5L3-F1
#
_entry.id   AF-A0A7J7H5L3-F1
#
_cell.length_a   1.000
_cell.length_b   1.000
_cell.length_c   1.000
_cell.angle_alpha   90.00
_cell.angle_beta   90.00
_cell.angle_gamma   90.00
#
_symmetry.space_group_name_H-M   'P 1'
#
loop_
_entity.id
_entity.type
_entity.pdbx_description
1 polymer ?
#
loop_
_entity_poly.entity_id
_entity_poly.type
_entity_poly.pdbx_seq_one_letter_code
_entity_poly.pdbx_strand_id
1 'polypeptide(L)' 'MTTQLPKPSCRDVIIGNLTPTPADQLAGRVPGYGVITNIINGGLECGRGPDSVGTIFCVK' A
#
# COMPACT_ATOMS: atom_id res chain seq x y z
N MET A 1 -6.26 2.17 -16.85
CA MET A 1 -5.80 2.14 -15.45
C MET A 1 -6.13 3.47 -14.84
N THR A 2 -6.73 3.48 -13.65
CA THR A 2 -7.38 4.68 -13.09
C THR A 2 -6.78 4.97 -11.72
N THR A 3 -6.21 6.16 -11.59
CA THR A 3 -5.75 6.70 -10.30
C THR A 3 -6.96 7.23 -9.54
N GLN A 4 -7.04 6.93 -8.25
CA GLN A 4 -8.09 7.48 -7.38
C GLN A 4 -7.43 8.21 -6.22
N LEU A 5 -7.16 9.51 -6.40
CA LEU A 5 -6.50 10.32 -5.39
C LEU A 5 -7.23 10.21 -4.03
N PRO A 6 -6.50 10.09 -2.91
CA PRO A 6 -5.03 10.14 -2.78
C PRO A 6 -4.30 8.83 -3.12
N LYS A 7 -4.99 7.77 -3.52
CA LYS A 7 -4.39 6.46 -3.84
C LYS A 7 -3.75 6.47 -5.24
N PRO A 8 -2.48 6.08 -5.36
CA PRO A 8 -1.85 5.90 -6.67
C PRO A 8 -2.45 4.70 -7.42
N SER A 9 -2.17 4.55 -8.70
CA SER A 9 -2.58 3.37 -9.44
C SER A 9 -1.71 2.16 -9.09
N CYS A 10 -2.30 0.97 -8.94
CA CYS A 10 -1.55 -0.26 -8.67
C CYS A 10 -0.47 -0.55 -9.73
N ARG A 11 -0.69 -0.10 -10.96
CA ARG A 11 0.27 -0.25 -12.05
C ARG A 11 1.49 0.62 -11.86
N ASP A 12 1.30 1.88 -11.49
CA ASP A 12 2.43 2.78 -11.21
C ASP A 12 3.27 2.26 -10.05
N VAL A 13 2.63 1.61 -9.06
CA VAL A 13 3.35 0.94 -7.97
C VAL A 13 4.20 -0.22 -8.48
N ILE A 14 3.66 -1.15 -9.28
CA ILE A 14 4.40 -2.35 -9.68
C ILE A 14 5.49 -2.08 -10.73
N ILE A 15 5.32 -1.07 -11.59
CA ILE A 15 6.33 -0.69 -12.58
C ILE A 15 7.39 0.28 -12.01
N GLY A 16 7.30 0.64 -10.72
CA GLY A 16 8.27 1.50 -10.05
C GLY A 16 8.14 3.00 -10.35
N ASN A 17 6.99 3.43 -10.87
CA ASN A 17 6.72 4.84 -11.20
C ASN A 17 6.17 5.64 -10.00
N LEU A 18 5.80 4.97 -8.91
CA LEU A 18 5.41 5.62 -7.65
C LEU A 18 6.64 6.17 -6.92
N THR A 19 6.67 7.49 -6.70
CA THR A 19 7.58 8.13 -5.75
C THR A 19 6.86 8.37 -4.43
N PRO A 20 7.25 7.72 -3.31
CA PRO A 20 6.58 7.88 -2.02
C PRO A 20 6.73 9.30 -1.48
N THR A 21 5.64 9.86 -0.96
CA THR A 21 5.70 11.14 -0.23
C THR A 21 6.37 10.95 1.14
N PRO A 22 6.82 12.03 1.82
CA PRO A 22 7.31 11.92 3.19
C PRO A 22 6.31 11.25 4.15
N ALA A 23 5.01 11.48 3.95
CA ALA A 23 3.97 10.83 4.74
C ALA A 23 3.87 9.32 4.45
N ASP A 24 4.02 8.90 3.20
CA ASP A 24 4.07 7.49 2.83
C ASP A 24 5.29 6.79 3.44
N GLN A 25 6.46 7.44 3.43
CA GLN A 25 7.67 6.90 4.05
C GLN A 25 7.52 6.76 5.57
N LEU A 26 6.96 7.76 6.26
CA LEU A 26 6.67 7.70 7.69
C LEU A 26 5.66 6.61 8.04
N ALA A 27 4.69 6.36 7.15
CA ALA A 27 3.72 5.26 7.26
C ALA A 27 4.26 3.92 6.73
N GLY A 28 5.55 3.83 6.38
CA GLY A 28 6.18 2.61 5.88
C GLY A 28 5.76 2.17 4.46
N ARG A 29 4.93 2.94 3.75
CA ARG A 29 4.42 2.58 2.42
C ARG A 29 5.51 2.71 1.37
N VAL A 30 6.21 1.60 1.12
CA VAL A 30 7.24 1.48 0.08
C VAL A 30 6.68 0.78 -1.17
N PRO A 31 7.10 1.16 -2.39
CA PRO A 31 6.57 0.56 -3.62
C PRO A 31 6.73 -0.97 -3.62
N GLY A 32 5.63 -1.68 -3.84
CA GLY A 32 5.60 -3.14 -3.81
C GLY A 32 4.20 -3.69 -3.61
N TYR A 33 4.11 -5.01 -3.44
CA TYR A 33 2.82 -5.71 -3.31
C TYR A 33 2.01 -5.27 -2.08
N GLY A 34 2.67 -4.96 -0.97
CA GLY A 34 2.00 -4.40 0.22
C GLY A 34 1.25 -3.10 -0.09
N VAL A 35 1.87 -2.15 -0.80
CA VAL A 35 1.17 -0.90 -1.17
C VAL A 35 0.01 -1.17 -2.13
N ILE A 36 0.11 -2.17 -3.01
CA ILE A 36 -1.00 -2.58 -3.89
C ILE A 36 -2.19 -3.10 -3.07
N THR A 37 -1.95 -3.95 -2.08
CA THR A 37 -2.99 -4.42 -1.15
C THR A 37 -3.59 -3.27 -0.34
N ASN A 38 -2.76 -2.30 0.08
CA ASN A 38 -3.22 -1.09 0.76
C ASN A 38 -4.15 -0.23 -0.12
N ILE A 39 -3.85 -0.09 -1.42
CA ILE A 39 -4.70 0.63 -2.39
C ILE A 39 -6.09 -0.01 -2.48
N ILE A 40 -6.15 -1.35 -2.56
CA ILE A 40 -7.38 -2.11 -2.77
C ILE A 40 -8.26 -2.14 -1.51
N ASN A 41 -7.71 -2.55 -0.36
CA ASN A 41 -8.50 -2.75 0.86
C ASN A 41 -7.76 -2.38 2.15
N GLY A 42 -6.88 -1.37 2.10
CA GLY A 42 -6.00 -1.09 3.23
C GLY A 42 -6.68 -0.64 4.51
N GLY A 43 -7.89 -0.08 4.43
CA GLY A 43 -8.68 0.27 5.61
C GLY A 43 -9.14 -0.94 6.43
N LEU A 44 -9.19 -2.12 5.82
CA LEU A 44 -9.46 -3.38 6.50
C LEU A 44 -8.17 -4.18 6.71
N GLU A 45 -7.31 -4.31 5.72
CA GLU A 45 -6.23 -5.31 5.77
C GLU A 45 -4.90 -4.81 6.36
N CYS A 46 -4.70 -3.50 6.55
CA CYS A 46 -3.38 -2.93 6.86
C CYS A 46 -3.28 -2.27 8.24
N GLY A 47 -2.06 -2.09 8.76
CA GLY A 47 -1.78 -1.31 9.97
C GLY A 47 -2.20 -1.92 11.31
N ARG A 48 -2.60 -3.20 11.32
CA ARG A 48 -3.10 -3.89 12.54
C ARG A 48 -2.39 -5.21 12.88
N GLY A 49 -1.28 -5.51 12.20
CA GLY A 49 -0.59 -6.79 12.36
C GLY A 49 -1.29 -7.95 11.64
N PRO A 50 -0.62 -9.12 11.57
CA PRO A 50 -1.25 -10.32 11.05
C PRO A 50 -2.38 -10.78 11.99
N ASP A 51 -3.52 -11.15 11.42
CA ASP A 51 -4.57 -11.83 12.14
C ASP A 51 -4.27 -13.33 12.29
N SER A 52 -5.16 -14.08 12.94
CA SER A 52 -4.99 -15.51 13.23
C SER A 52 -4.81 -16.40 11.97
N VAL A 53 -5.23 -15.94 10.79
CA VAL A 53 -5.03 -16.62 9.50
C VAL A 53 -3.83 -16.06 8.69
N GLY A 54 -3.05 -15.15 9.27
CA GLY A 54 -1.76 -14.72 8.74
C GLY A 54 -1.84 -13.66 7.63
N THR A 55 -2.85 -12.78 7.65
CA THR A 55 -3.03 -11.81 6.55
C THR A 55 -2.03 -10.65 6.60
N ILE A 56 -1.72 -10.21 5.37
CA ILE A 56 -0.56 -9.45 4.90
C ILE A 56 -0.37 -8.08 5.55
N PHE A 57 0.87 -7.83 5.96
CA PHE A 57 1.34 -6.56 6.50
C PHE A 57 1.72 -5.60 5.36
N CYS A 58 0.91 -4.56 5.10
CA CYS A 58 1.22 -3.53 4.09
C CYS A 58 2.16 -2.41 4.57
N VAL A 59 3.03 -2.77 5.51
CA VAL A 59 4.02 -1.97 6.23
C VAL A 59 3.42 -1.05 7.33
N LYS A 60 4.28 -0.81 8.34
CA LYS A 60 4.08 -0.55 9.78
C LYS A 60 2.70 -0.16 10.29
#